data_AF-A0A284VUH0-F1
#
_entry.id   AF-A0A284VUH0-F1
#
_cell.length_a   1.000
_cell.length_b   1.000
_cell.length_c   1.000
_cell.angle_alpha   90.00
_cell.angle_beta   90.00
_cell.angle_gamma   90.00
#
_symmetry.space_group_name_H-M   'P 1'
#
loop_
_entity.id
_entity.type
_entity.pdbx_description
1 polymer ?
#
loop_
_entity_poly.entity_id
_entity_poly.type
_entity_poly.pdbx_seq_one_letter_code
_entity_poly.pdbx_strand_id
1 'polypeptide(L)' 'MVRLEKQGDSFVMITGTVPKMDVDILINAISELHKNPPDRNKIKEGILYLDNSAGTDLRKEIRILLQNTLEREA' A
#
# COMPACT_ATOMS: atom_id res chain seq x y z
N MET A 1 -18.57 8.27 1.64
CA MET A 1 -19.44 7.11 1.90
C MET A 1 -19.29 6.73 3.37
N VAL A 2 -20.38 6.43 4.07
CA VAL A 2 -20.38 6.03 5.50
C VAL A 2 -20.97 4.62 5.57
N ARG A 3 -20.33 3.72 6.30
CA ARG A 3 -20.83 2.35 6.53
C ARG A 3 -20.86 2.02 8.01
N LEU A 4 -21.84 1.23 8.42
CA LEU A 4 -21.96 0.68 9.76
C LEU A 4 -21.48 -0.77 9.72
N GLU A 5 -20.52 -1.12 10.56
CA GLU A 5 -20.13 -2.52 10.79
C GLU A 5 -20.61 -2.97 12.17
N LYS A 6 -21.20 -4.17 12.25
CA LYS A 6 -21.69 -4.77 13.49
C LYS A 6 -20.52 -5.39 14.25
N GLN A 7 -20.37 -5.02 15.52
CA GLN A 7 -19.37 -5.58 16.42
C GLN A 7 -20.06 -5.94 17.75
N GLY A 8 -20.35 -7.24 17.92
CA GLY A 8 -21.15 -7.72 19.06
C GLY A 8 -22.59 -7.18 19.01
N ASP A 9 -23.02 -6.53 20.10
CA ASP A 9 -24.34 -5.89 20.23
C ASP A 9 -24.34 -4.41 19.79
N SER A 10 -23.21 -3.90 19.30
CA SER A 10 -23.04 -2.49 18.92
C SER A 10 -22.74 -2.31 17.43
N PHE A 11 -23.00 -1.11 16.90
CA PHE A 11 -22.61 -0.70 15.55
C PHE A 11 -21.51 0.35 15.64
N VAL A 12 -20.44 0.16 14.86
CA VAL A 12 -19.35 1.14 14.76
C VAL A 12 -19.53 1.95 13.47
N MET A 13 -19.52 3.28 13.61
CA MET A 13 -19.54 4.20 12.49
C MET A 13 -18.14 4.32 11.91
N ILE A 14 -17.95 3.79 10.69
CA ILE A 14 -16.68 3.94 9.97
C ILE A 14 -16.79 5.19 9.09
N THR A 15 -16.11 6.25 9.50
CA THR A 15 -15.94 7.48 8.73
C THR A 15 -14.62 7.44 7.98
N GLY A 16 -14.67 7.76 6.69
CA GLY A 16 -13.53 7.67 5.79
C GLY A 16 -13.64 6.49 4.83
N THR A 17 -13.42 6.74 3.54
CA THR A 17 -13.06 5.70 2.60
C THR A 17 -11.63 5.29 2.93
N VAL A 18 -11.44 4.38 3.90
CA VAL A 18 -10.21 3.59 3.87
C VAL A 18 -10.42 2.70 2.64
N PRO A 19 -9.73 2.95 1.50
CA PRO A 19 -9.81 2.02 0.39
C PRO A 19 -9.46 0.67 0.99
N LYS A 20 -10.23 -0.38 0.72
CA LYS A 20 -9.83 -1.71 1.15
C LYS A 20 -8.48 -1.95 0.49
N MET A 21 -7.43 -1.77 1.27
CA MET A 21 -6.07 -1.73 0.77
C MET A 21 -5.76 -3.15 0.37
N ASP A 22 -5.79 -3.38 -0.94
CA ASP A 22 -5.59 -4.71 -1.49
C ASP A 22 -4.10 -5.04 -1.42
N VAL A 23 -3.78 -6.14 -0.73
CA VAL A 23 -2.41 -6.62 -0.59
C VAL A 23 -1.79 -6.92 -1.96
N ASP A 24 -2.62 -7.18 -2.97
CA ASP A 24 -2.21 -7.37 -4.35
C ASP A 24 -1.47 -6.14 -4.91
N ILE A 25 -1.78 -4.93 -4.44
CA ILE A 25 -1.05 -3.71 -4.82
C ILE A 25 0.41 -3.79 -4.36
N LEU A 26 0.65 -4.25 -3.14
CA LEU A 26 1.99 -4.39 -2.60
C LEU A 26 2.75 -5.55 -3.28
N ILE A 27 2.08 -6.68 -3.52
CA ILE A 27 2.65 -7.84 -4.23
C ILE A 27 3.07 -7.45 -5.66
N ASN A 28 2.22 -6.69 -6.36
CA ASN A 28 2.53 -6.20 -7.69
C ASN A 28 3.73 -5.25 -7.68
N ALA A 29 3.78 -4.29 -6.75
CA ALA A 29 4.91 -3.37 -6.62
C ALA A 29 6.23 -4.09 -6.34
N ILE A 30 6.22 -5.10 -5.45
CA ILE A 30 7.41 -5.91 -5.14
C ILE A 30 7.83 -6.75 -6.37
N SER A 31 6.87 -7.30 -7.11
CA SER A 31 7.16 -8.10 -8.31
C SER A 31 7.83 -7.30 -9.43
N GLU A 32 7.59 -5.98 -9.50
CA GLU A 32 8.24 -5.10 -10.47
C GLU A 32 9.74 -4.91 -10.17
N LEU A 33 10.22 -5.16 -8.95
CA LEU A 33 11.64 -5.06 -8.59
C LEU A 33 12.52 -6.08 -9.33
N HIS A 34 11.92 -7.18 -9.79
CA HIS A 34 12.62 -8.21 -10.55
C HIS A 34 12.55 -7.97 -12.07
N LYS A 35 11.84 -6.93 -12.52
CA LYS A 35 11.67 -6.61 -13.94
C LYS A 35 12.63 -5.50 -14.37
N ASN A 36 13.00 -5.51 -15.64
CA ASN A 36 13.88 -4.52 -16.23
C ASN A 36 13.39 -4.18 -17.67
N PRO A 37 12.78 -3.01 -17.91
CA PRO A 37 12.55 -1.92 -16.95
C PRO A 37 11.35 -2.19 -16.02
N PRO A 38 11.36 -1.64 -14.79
CA PRO A 38 10.24 -1.74 -13.85
C PRO A 38 9.09 -0.79 -14.22
N ASP A 39 7.84 -1.19 -13.93
CA ASP A 39 6.69 -0.30 -14.06
C ASP A 39 6.62 0.70 -12.89
N ARG A 40 7.00 1.95 -13.19
CA ARG A 40 7.04 3.05 -12.22
C ARG A 40 5.67 3.38 -11.61
N ASN A 41 4.56 3.11 -12.30
CA ASN A 41 3.22 3.41 -11.79
C ASN A 41 2.85 2.42 -10.68
N LYS A 42 3.12 1.12 -10.89
CA LYS A 42 2.87 0.09 -9.87
C LYS A 42 3.76 0.26 -8.64
N ILE A 43 5.02 0.69 -8.82
CA ILE A 43 5.90 1.01 -7.70
C ILE A 43 5.33 2.17 -6.87
N LYS A 44 4.82 3.23 -7.50
CA LYS A 44 4.18 4.36 -6.81
C LYS A 44 2.91 3.95 -6.06
N GLU A 45 2.10 3.08 -6.64
CA GLU A 45 0.91 2.53 -5.98
C GLU A 45 1.28 1.71 -4.73
N GLY A 46 2.35 0.91 -4.80
CA GLY A 46 2.90 0.19 -3.66
C GLY A 46 3.39 1.13 -2.53
N ILE A 47 4.04 2.24 -2.88
CA ILE A 47 4.44 3.25 -1.90
C ILE A 47 3.22 3.91 -1.24
N LEU A 48 2.23 4.31 -2.03
CA LEU A 48 0.98 4.87 -1.53
C LEU A 48 0.23 3.88 -0.62
N TYR A 49 0.30 2.59 -0.92
CA TYR A 49 -0.19 1.55 -0.04
C TYR A 49 0.57 1.57 1.31
N LEU A 50 1.91 1.58 1.30
CA LEU A 50 2.67 1.58 2.55
C LEU A 50 2.38 2.82 3.42
N ASP A 51 2.15 3.98 2.79
CA ASP A 51 1.82 5.23 3.46
C ASP A 51 0.43 5.24 4.12
N ASN A 52 -0.54 4.49 3.58
CA ASN A 52 -1.92 4.46 4.06
C ASN A 52 -2.23 3.35 5.06
N SER A 53 -1.29 2.43 5.32
CA SER A 53 -1.52 1.32 6.25
C SER A 53 -1.12 1.72 7.69
N ALA A 54 -1.69 1.09 8.73
CA ALA A 54 -1.32 1.33 10.14
C ALA A 54 -0.30 0.28 10.66
N GLY A 55 0.98 0.64 10.83
CA GLY A 55 2.08 -0.29 11.23
C GLY A 55 3.47 0.11 10.69
N THR A 56 4.44 0.29 11.59
CA THR A 56 5.54 1.25 11.36
C THR A 56 6.88 0.70 10.88
N ASP A 57 7.23 -0.58 11.13
CA ASP A 57 8.63 -1.01 10.98
C ASP A 57 8.95 -1.69 9.65
N LEU A 58 8.32 -2.83 9.34
CA LEU A 58 8.57 -3.55 8.07
C LEU A 58 8.23 -2.74 6.82
N ARG A 59 7.36 -1.74 6.93
CA ARG A 59 6.93 -0.91 5.79
C ARG A 59 7.95 0.14 5.38
N LYS A 60 8.73 0.65 6.32
CA LYS A 60 9.83 1.57 6.01
C LYS A 60 10.87 0.88 5.13
N GLU A 61 11.22 -0.35 5.47
CA GLU A 61 12.17 -1.16 4.69
C GLU A 61 11.65 -1.40 3.26
N ILE A 62 10.39 -1.82 3.11
CA ILE A 62 9.80 -2.05 1.78
C ILE A 62 9.71 -0.74 1.00
N ARG A 63 9.35 0.38 1.66
CA ARG A 63 9.29 1.70 1.03
C ARG A 63 10.66 2.14 0.51
N ILE A 64 11.70 2.03 1.33
CA ILE A 64 13.08 2.36 0.94
C ILE A 64 13.48 1.54 -0.29
N LEU A 65 13.15 0.25 -0.29
CA LEU A 65 13.48 -0.64 -1.40
C LEU A 65 12.76 -0.24 -2.70
N LEU A 66 11.47 0.10 -2.62
CA LEU A 66 10.70 0.60 -3.76
C LEU A 66 11.21 1.97 -4.25
N GLN A 67 11.60 2.86 -3.34
CA GLN A 67 12.13 4.19 -3.64
C GLN A 67 13.46 4.11 -4.40
N ASN A 68 14.38 3.25 -3.93
CA ASN A 68 15.69 3.04 -4.56
C ASN A 68 15.56 2.55 -6.02
N THR A 69 14.52 1.79 -6.35
CA THR A 69 14.25 1.35 -7.73
C THR A 69 13.85 2.50 -8.65
N LEU A 70 13.16 3.53 -8.13
CA LEU A 70 12.84 4.73 -8.92
C LEU A 70 14.07 5.61 -9.17
N GLU A 71 15.06 5.55 -8.28
CA GLU A 71 16.29 6.35 -8.32
C GLU A 71 17.38 5.70 -9.19
N ARG A 72 17.39 4.37 -9.34
CA ARG A 72 18.38 3.64 -10.15
C ARG A 72 18.32 3.90 -11.66
N GLU A 73 17.23 4.46 -12.17
CA GLU A 73 17.06 4.82 -13.59
C GLU A 73 16.91 6.34 -13.82
N ALA A 74 17.29 7.17 -12.85
CA ALA A 74 17.29 8.64 -12.97
C ALA A 74 18.65 9.18 -13.46
#